data_AF-A0A1C4V7C0-F1
#
_entry.id   AF-A0A1C4V7C0-F1
#
_cell.length_a   1.000
_cell.length_b   1.000
_cell.length_c   1.000
_cell.angle_alpha   90.00
_cell.angle_beta   90.00
_cell.angle_gamma   90.00
#
_symmetry.space_group_name_H-M   'P 1'
#
loop_
_entity.id
_entity.type
_entity.pdbx_description
1 polymer ?
#
loop_
_entity_poly.entity_id
_entity_poly.type
_entity_poly.pdbx_seq_one_letter_code
_entity_poly.pdbx_strand_id
1 'polypeptide(L)'
;MAIDPYSHTPVYVQLADLIRARIESGELAPGASVGSEMALSQEHGIGRDAVRMAIALLRSEGLVTTSRPMGTRVRETPQRRRVEIPPGGSVIARMPSGRERRSLQLDEGVPVLEVHGPDGDVEVLAADEVELTRPA
;
A
#
# COMPACT_ATOMS: atom_id res chain seq x y z
N MET A 1 -11.13 21.08 1.21
CA MET A 1 -10.11 22.11 1.52
C MET A 1 -9.38 22.42 0.21
N ALA A 2 -8.90 23.65 0.00
CA ALA A 2 -8.19 24.04 -1.23
C ALA A 2 -6.68 24.12 -0.95
N ILE A 3 -5.84 23.89 -1.98
CA ILE A 3 -4.39 24.02 -1.85
C ILE A 3 -4.01 25.50 -1.80
N ASP A 4 -3.22 25.89 -0.80
CA ASP A 4 -2.67 27.23 -0.63
C ASP A 4 -1.13 27.21 -0.75
N PRO A 5 -0.55 27.67 -1.87
CA PRO A 5 0.89 27.73 -2.07
C PRO A 5 1.64 28.69 -1.12
N TYR A 6 0.94 29.59 -0.43
CA TYR A 6 1.54 30.57 0.49
C TYR A 6 1.48 30.12 1.96
N SER A 7 0.85 28.98 2.24
CA SER A 7 0.85 28.42 3.59
C SER A 7 2.24 27.86 3.97
N HIS A 8 2.45 27.64 5.28
CA HIS A 8 3.65 26.98 5.78
C HIS A 8 3.71 25.47 5.46
N THR A 9 2.59 24.88 5.03
CA THR A 9 2.53 23.47 4.65
C THR A 9 2.90 23.33 3.17
N PRO A 10 3.88 22.48 2.80
CA PRO A 10 4.21 22.27 1.40
C PRO A 10 3.01 21.78 0.57
N VAL A 11 2.87 22.26 -0.66
CA VAL A 11 1.71 21.94 -1.53
C VAL A 11 1.50 20.44 -1.79
N TYR A 12 2.57 19.65 -1.80
CA TYR A 12 2.45 18.19 -1.95
C TYR A 12 1.86 17.51 -0.71
N VAL A 13 2.16 18.04 0.49
CA VAL A 13 1.57 17.57 1.74
C VAL A 13 0.09 17.93 1.76
N GLN A 14 -0.24 19.16 1.37
CA GLN A 14 -1.65 19.57 1.26
C GLN A 14 -2.44 18.69 0.29
N LEU A 15 -1.89 18.36 -0.88
CA LEU A 15 -2.54 17.44 -1.82
C LEU A 15 -2.69 16.02 -1.23
N ALA A 16 -1.66 15.52 -0.55
CA ALA A 16 -1.74 14.23 0.14
C ALA A 16 -2.84 14.24 1.20
N ASP A 17 -2.95 15.31 2.00
CA ASP A 17 -3.99 15.48 3.02
C ASP A 17 -5.39 15.50 2.41
N LEU A 18 -5.57 16.17 1.26
CA LEU A 18 -6.84 16.18 0.54
C LEU A 18 -7.25 14.79 0.07
N ILE A 19 -6.33 14.06 -0.57
CA ILE A 19 -6.62 12.72 -1.06
C ILE A 19 -6.85 11.75 0.12
N ARG A 20 -6.04 11.84 1.18
CA ARG A 20 -6.21 11.05 2.40
C ARG A 20 -7.59 11.23 3.00
N ALA A 21 -8.05 12.48 3.16
CA ALA A 21 -9.37 12.76 3.67
C ALA A 21 -10.50 12.16 2.81
N ARG A 22 -10.33 12.12 1.48
CA ARG A 22 -11.29 11.48 0.55
C ARG A 22 -11.29 9.95 0.66
N ILE A 23 -10.14 9.34 0.94
CA ILE A 23 -10.04 7.90 1.20
C ILE A 23 -10.71 7.56 2.54
N GLU A 24 -10.37 8.30 3.59
CA GLU A 24 -10.89 8.09 4.95
C GLU A 24 -12.40 8.33 5.05
N SER A 25 -12.94 9.29 4.29
CA SER A 25 -14.38 9.54 4.22
C SER A 25 -15.15 8.50 3.38
N GLY A 26 -14.44 7.68 2.61
CA GLY A 26 -15.02 6.71 1.67
C GLY A 26 -15.46 7.32 0.32
N GLU A 27 -15.20 8.61 0.06
CA GLU A 27 -15.43 9.22 -1.25
C GLU A 27 -14.57 8.53 -2.33
N LEU A 28 -13.34 8.16 -1.98
CA LEU A 28 -12.48 7.30 -2.77
C LEU A 28 -12.46 5.90 -2.15
N ALA A 29 -13.29 5.01 -2.69
CA ALA A 29 -13.37 3.62 -2.26
C ALA A 29 -12.06 2.85 -2.53
N PRO A 30 -11.79 1.74 -1.80
CA PRO A 30 -10.70 0.82 -2.14
C PRO A 30 -10.75 0.41 -3.62
N GLY A 31 -9.59 0.45 -4.29
CA GLY A 31 -9.50 0.26 -5.73
C GLY A 31 -9.96 1.45 -6.58
N ALA A 32 -10.47 2.55 -6.03
CA ALA A 32 -10.80 3.73 -6.85
C ALA A 32 -9.51 4.35 -7.44
N SER A 33 -9.59 4.92 -8.64
CA SER A 33 -8.50 5.72 -9.20
C SER A 33 -8.40 7.05 -8.46
N VAL A 34 -7.19 7.45 -8.05
CA VAL A 34 -6.92 8.79 -7.51
C VAL A 34 -6.70 9.84 -8.62
N GLY A 35 -6.76 9.43 -9.89
CA GLY A 35 -6.51 10.30 -11.03
C GLY A 35 -5.07 10.22 -11.54
N SER A 36 -4.86 10.68 -12.79
CA SER A 36 -3.51 10.74 -13.37
C SER A 36 -2.71 11.93 -12.82
N GLU A 37 -1.37 11.84 -12.86
CA GLU A 37 -0.51 12.98 -12.47
C GLU A 37 -0.90 14.27 -13.20
N MET A 38 -1.26 14.15 -14.48
CA MET A 38 -1.67 15.28 -15.32
C MET A 38 -3.03 15.84 -14.89
N ALA A 39 -4.01 14.98 -14.61
CA ALA A 39 -5.33 15.41 -14.17
C ALA A 39 -5.26 16.13 -12.82
N LEU A 40 -4.56 15.56 -11.84
CA LEU A 40 -4.36 16.17 -10.52
C LEU A 40 -3.60 17.51 -10.60
N SER A 41 -2.60 17.60 -11.46
CA SER A 41 -1.87 18.84 -11.71
C SER A 41 -2.78 19.94 -12.26
N GLN A 42 -3.65 19.61 -13.22
CA GLN A 42 -4.61 20.55 -13.80
C GLN A 42 -5.72 20.94 -12.82
N GLU A 43 -6.28 19.96 -12.09
CA GLU A 43 -7.37 20.16 -11.13
C GLU A 43 -6.96 21.10 -9.99
N HIS A 44 -5.76 20.93 -9.45
CA HIS A 44 -5.30 21.69 -8.29
C HIS A 44 -4.34 22.82 -8.63
N GLY A 45 -3.98 23.01 -9.90
CA GLY A 45 -3.09 24.09 -10.33
C GLY A 45 -1.66 23.97 -9.79
N ILE A 46 -1.20 22.76 -9.49
CA ILE A 46 0.16 22.51 -8.96
C ILE A 46 1.05 21.78 -9.96
N GLY A 47 2.36 21.88 -9.80
CA GLY A 47 3.33 21.19 -10.66
C GLY A 47 3.27 19.66 -10.54
N ARG A 48 3.60 18.96 -11.63
CA ARG A 48 3.61 17.49 -11.68
C ARG A 48 4.54 16.83 -10.66
N ASP A 49 5.67 17.46 -10.34
CA ASP A 49 6.60 16.95 -9.34
C ASP A 49 5.97 16.98 -7.94
N ALA A 50 5.21 18.03 -7.61
CA ALA A 50 4.46 18.09 -6.36
C ALA A 50 3.38 17.01 -6.29
N VAL A 51 2.67 16.74 -7.40
CA VAL A 51 1.72 15.62 -7.48
C VAL A 51 2.42 14.28 -7.26
N ARG A 52 3.57 14.06 -7.90
CA ARG A 52 4.35 12.82 -7.73
C ARG A 52 4.82 12.63 -6.30
N MET A 53 5.25 13.71 -5.64
CA MET A 53 5.62 13.68 -4.22
C MET A 53 4.43 13.37 -3.31
N ALA A 54 3.26 13.95 -3.59
CA ALA A 54 2.03 13.65 -2.85
C ALA A 54 1.64 12.16 -2.98
N ILE A 55 1.66 11.63 -4.20
CA ILE A 55 1.41 10.21 -4.46
C ILE A 55 2.44 9.31 -3.78
N ALA A 56 3.73 9.70 -3.80
CA ALA A 56 4.78 8.94 -3.12
C ALA A 56 4.57 8.91 -1.61
N LEU A 57 4.18 10.03 -1.01
CA LEU A 57 3.83 10.11 0.42
C LEU A 57 2.67 9.17 0.75
N LEU A 58 1.55 9.26 0.03
CA LEU A 58 0.40 8.38 0.23
C LEU A 58 0.74 6.89 0.04
N ARG A 59 1.64 6.57 -0.88
CA ARG A 59 2.09 5.20 -1.12
C ARG A 59 2.94 4.68 0.04
N SER A 60 3.81 5.52 0.61
CA SER A 60 4.60 5.19 1.81
C SER A 60 3.73 5.00 3.05
N GLU A 61 2.58 5.69 3.12
CA GLU A 61 1.56 5.52 4.16
C GLU A 61 0.68 4.28 3.94
N GLY A 62 0.83 3.58 2.81
CA GLY A 62 0.03 2.40 2.48
C GLY A 62 -1.39 2.72 2.00
N LEU A 63 -1.73 3.97 1.71
CA LEU A 63 -3.09 4.35 1.31
C LEU A 63 -3.37 4.11 -0.17
N VAL A 64 -2.33 4.15 -1.00
CA VAL A 64 -2.44 3.96 -2.45
C VAL A 64 -1.41 2.95 -2.96
N THR A 65 -1.71 2.33 -4.09
CA THR A 65 -0.77 1.53 -4.88
C THR A 65 -0.67 2.08 -6.32
N THR A 66 0.46 1.86 -6.98
CA THR A 66 0.71 2.29 -8.36
C THR A 66 1.02 1.07 -9.23
N SER A 67 0.14 0.79 -10.18
CA SER A 67 0.27 -0.32 -11.13
C SER A 67 0.27 0.22 -12.56
N ARG A 68 1.18 -0.27 -13.41
CA ARG A 68 1.11 -0.01 -14.86
C ARG A 68 0.25 -1.10 -15.50
N PRO A 69 -0.74 -0.80 -16.35
CA PRO A 69 -1.08 0.52 -16.94
C PRO A 69 -2.13 1.33 -16.15
N MET A 70 -2.62 0.83 -15.02
CA MET A 70 -3.83 1.34 -14.35
C MET A 70 -3.65 2.69 -13.61
N GLY A 71 -2.41 3.15 -13.43
CA GLY A 71 -2.11 4.38 -12.70
C GLY A 71 -2.10 4.16 -11.19
N THR A 72 -2.39 5.21 -10.43
CA THR A 72 -2.46 5.16 -8.97
C THR A 72 -3.91 4.92 -8.53
N ARG A 73 -4.12 3.96 -7.62
CA ARG A 73 -5.43 3.61 -7.06
C ARG A 73 -5.34 3.55 -5.54
N VAL A 74 -6.47 3.76 -4.86
CA VAL A 74 -6.60 3.47 -3.43
C VAL A 74 -6.29 2.01 -3.20
N ARG A 75 -5.46 1.70 -2.20
CA ARG A 75 -5.08 0.33 -1.88
C ARG A 75 -6.33 -0.49 -1.56
N GLU A 76 -6.43 -1.68 -2.15
CA GLU A 76 -7.49 -2.63 -1.83
C GLU A 76 -7.22 -3.30 -0.48
N THR A 77 -8.28 -3.66 0.24
CA THR A 77 -8.11 -4.55 1.39
C THR A 77 -7.94 -5.97 0.86
N PRO A 78 -6.77 -6.61 0.99
CA PRO A 78 -6.57 -7.96 0.49
C PRO A 78 -7.50 -8.94 1.20
N GLN A 79 -8.00 -9.93 0.45
CA GLN A 79 -8.70 -11.06 1.05
C GLN A 79 -7.69 -11.95 1.77
N ARG A 80 -7.87 -12.12 3.08
CA ARG A 80 -6.98 -12.95 3.88
C ARG A 80 -7.34 -14.41 3.74
N ARG A 81 -6.38 -15.24 3.34
CA ARG A 81 -6.51 -16.70 3.43
C ARG A 81 -6.02 -17.19 4.79
N ARG A 82 -6.69 -18.21 5.34
CA ARG A 82 -6.21 -18.86 6.55
C ARG A 82 -5.04 -19.77 6.24
N VAL A 83 -4.00 -19.66 7.07
CA VAL A 83 -2.81 -20.50 7.01
C VAL A 83 -2.60 -21.10 8.39
N GLU A 84 -2.62 -22.42 8.46
CA GLU A 84 -2.40 -23.14 9.71
C GLU A 84 -0.90 -23.32 9.95
N ILE A 85 -0.45 -22.93 11.13
CA ILE A 85 0.92 -23.19 11.58
C ILE A 85 0.92 -24.59 12.19
N PRO A 86 1.64 -25.56 11.61
CA PRO A 86 1.68 -26.92 12.14
C PRO A 86 2.26 -26.94 13.57
N PRO A 87 1.92 -27.95 14.40
CA PRO A 87 2.53 -28.12 15.71
C PRO A 87 4.07 -28.16 15.62
N GLY A 88 4.74 -27.36 16.46
CA GLY A 88 6.20 -27.20 16.41
C GLY A 88 6.71 -26.24 15.32
N GLY A 89 5.83 -25.74 14.45
CA GLY A 89 6.16 -24.72 13.45
C GLY A 89 6.35 -23.33 14.06
N SER A 90 7.04 -22.47 13.33
CA SER A 90 7.32 -21.08 13.73
C SER A 90 7.07 -20.10 12.59
N VAL A 91 6.94 -18.81 12.92
CA VAL A 91 6.74 -17.75 11.93
C VAL A 91 7.75 -16.64 12.16
N ILE A 92 8.39 -16.20 11.09
CA ILE A 92 9.31 -15.05 11.08
C ILE A 92 8.73 -13.97 10.16
N ALA A 93 8.49 -12.79 10.72
CA ALA A 93 8.15 -11.61 9.92
C ALA A 93 9.44 -10.88 9.50
N ARG A 94 9.57 -10.55 8.22
CA ARG A 94 10.69 -9.74 7.71
C ARG A 94 10.30 -8.95 6.47
N MET A 95 11.16 -8.02 6.08
CA MET A 95 11.00 -7.34 4.79
C MET A 95 11.34 -8.30 3.63
N PRO A 96 10.63 -8.21 2.49
CA PRO A 96 10.95 -9.00 1.31
C PRO A 96 12.21 -8.49 0.64
N SER A 97 12.94 -9.41 0.01
CA SER A 97 13.91 -9.08 -1.04
C SER A 97 13.22 -8.46 -2.26
N GLY A 98 13.99 -7.78 -3.11
CA GLY A 98 13.45 -7.26 -4.37
C GLY A 98 12.91 -8.35 -5.31
N ARG A 99 13.41 -9.59 -5.19
CA ARG A 99 12.90 -10.74 -5.95
C ARG A 99 11.53 -11.17 -5.46
N GLU A 100 11.39 -11.41 -4.15
CA GLU A 100 10.11 -11.80 -3.53
C GLU A 100 9.03 -10.75 -3.77
N ARG A 101 9.39 -9.46 -3.66
CA ARG A 101 8.48 -8.34 -3.93
C ARG A 101 7.85 -8.42 -5.32
N ARG A 102 8.62 -8.79 -6.34
CA ARG A 102 8.12 -8.95 -7.71
C ARG A 102 7.34 -10.25 -7.87
N SER A 103 7.85 -11.35 -7.33
CA SER A 103 7.24 -12.67 -7.48
C SER A 103 5.88 -12.78 -6.78
N LEU A 104 5.76 -12.19 -5.59
CA LEU A 104 4.54 -12.15 -4.78
C LEU A 104 3.72 -10.89 -5.01
N GLN A 105 4.13 -10.01 -5.93
CA GLN A 105 3.43 -8.76 -6.27
C GLN A 105 3.14 -7.86 -5.06
N LEU A 106 4.08 -7.78 -4.12
CA LEU A 106 3.89 -7.08 -2.85
C LEU A 106 3.88 -5.56 -3.03
N ASP A 107 2.79 -4.94 -2.59
CA ASP A 107 2.69 -3.50 -2.47
C ASP A 107 3.69 -2.92 -1.45
N GLU A 108 4.05 -1.64 -1.60
CA GLU A 108 4.95 -0.89 -0.70
C GLU A 108 4.58 -1.10 0.78
N GLY A 109 5.61 -1.31 1.62
CA GLY A 109 5.45 -1.54 3.07
C GLY A 109 5.00 -2.93 3.50
N VAL A 110 4.52 -3.79 2.58
CA VAL A 110 4.08 -5.16 2.92
C VAL A 110 5.27 -6.05 3.27
N PRO A 111 5.34 -6.59 4.52
CA PRO A 111 6.35 -7.57 4.89
C PRO A 111 5.96 -8.97 4.37
N VAL A 112 6.91 -9.89 4.44
CA VAL A 112 6.64 -11.31 4.25
C VAL A 112 6.66 -12.05 5.57
N LEU A 113 5.88 -13.12 5.65
CA LEU A 113 5.92 -14.11 6.71
C LEU A 113 6.58 -15.37 6.16
N GLU A 114 7.66 -15.80 6.80
CA GLU A 114 8.18 -17.15 6.62
C GLU A 114 7.48 -18.07 7.61
N VAL A 115 6.72 -19.03 7.12
CA VAL A 115 6.12 -20.10 7.92
C VAL A 115 7.04 -21.31 7.83
N HIS A 116 7.65 -21.65 8.96
CA HIS A 116 8.57 -22.77 9.10
C HIS A 116 7.83 -23.96 9.67
N GLY A 117 7.78 -25.07 8.95
CA GLY A 117 7.26 -26.34 9.45
C GLY A 117 8.28 -27.11 10.29
N PRO A 118 7.83 -28.15 11.01
CA PRO A 118 8.69 -28.94 11.90
C PRO A 118 9.75 -29.75 11.13
N ASP A 119 9.50 -30.05 9.84
CA ASP A 119 10.39 -30.83 8.98
C ASP A 119 11.41 -29.95 8.21
N GLY A 120 11.42 -28.64 8.49
CA GLY A 120 12.32 -27.67 7.86
C GLY A 120 11.81 -27.10 6.54
N ASP A 121 10.56 -27.36 6.17
CA ASP A 121 9.86 -26.68 5.08
C ASP A 121 9.62 -25.20 5.42
N VAL A 122 9.76 -24.33 4.41
CA VAL A 122 9.56 -22.89 4.56
C VAL A 122 8.65 -22.39 3.44
N GLU A 123 7.50 -21.83 3.81
CA GLU A 123 6.59 -21.11 2.91
C GLU A 123 6.72 -19.61 3.16
N VAL A 124 6.88 -18.80 2.10
CA VAL A 124 7.01 -17.34 2.20
C VAL A 124 5.75 -16.67 1.66
N LEU A 125 5.09 -15.87 2.52
CA LEU A 125 3.75 -15.35 2.29
C LEU A 125 3.66 -13.84 2.46
N ALA A 126 2.78 -13.18 1.68
CA ALA A 126 2.43 -11.78 1.88
C ALA A 126 1.69 -11.63 3.21
N ALA A 127 2.22 -10.80 4.11
CA ALA A 127 1.70 -10.73 5.48
C ALA A 127 0.28 -10.14 5.57
N ASP A 128 -0.09 -9.28 4.63
CA ASP A 128 -1.40 -8.65 4.55
C ASP A 128 -2.49 -9.57 3.95
N GLU A 129 -2.08 -10.62 3.25
CA GLU A 129 -2.98 -11.60 2.60
C GLU A 129 -3.22 -12.88 3.43
N VAL A 130 -2.69 -12.96 4.65
CA VAL A 130 -2.79 -14.18 5.46
C VAL A 130 -3.32 -13.94 6.86
N GLU A 131 -4.15 -14.88 7.33
CA GLU A 131 -4.56 -15.02 8.72
C GLU A 131 -3.91 -16.30 9.27
N LEU A 132 -2.91 -16.14 10.14
CA LEU A 132 -2.24 -17.27 10.75
C LEU A 132 -3.07 -17.85 11.89
N THR A 133 -3.23 -19.17 11.87
CA THR A 133 -3.98 -19.92 12.88
C THR A 133 -3.10 -21.01 13.46
N ARG A 134 -3.40 -21.46 14.68
CA ARG A 134 -2.82 -22.68 15.25
C ARG A 134 -3.95 -23.66 15.55
N PRO A 135 -3.70 -24.97 15.40
CA PRO A 135 -4.63 -25.97 15.90
C PRO A 135 -4.84 -25.77 17.40
N ALA A 136 -6.08 -26.03 17.85
CA ALA A 136 -6.48 -25.95 19.25
C ALA A 136 -5.83 -27.04 20.10
#